data_AF-A0A975JMD5-F1
#
_entry.id   AF-A0A975JMD5-F1
#
_cell.length_a   1.000
_cell.length_b   1.000
_cell.length_c   1.000
_cell.angle_alpha   90.00
_cell.angle_beta   90.00
_cell.angle_gamma   90.00
#
_symmetry.space_group_name_H-M   'P 1'
#
loop_
_entity.id
_entity.type
_entity.pdbx_description
1 polymer ?
#
loop_
_entity_poly.entity_id
_entity_poly.type
_entity_poly.pdbx_seq_one_letter_code
_entity_poly.pdbx_strand_id
1 'polypeptide(L)'
;MRSRIPAFAAIVFAVVGIAPLSADQPMERGPVLVSFDGGHQLAREASRQRLLSQILHYALTIDADGKPIGCALSYKFRRKATEIALCRPLLKYMRFEPARDADGNAVPGTFTGAIDFDMWMTQRGYLEPEDR
;
A
#
# COMPACT_ATOMS: atom_id res chain seq x y z
N MET A 1 -52.53 -55.40 20.93
CA MET A 1 -51.70 -55.19 22.14
C MET A 1 -50.24 -55.07 21.72
N ARG A 2 -49.61 -53.95 22.10
CA ARG A 2 -48.17 -53.62 22.21
C ARG A 2 -47.21 -53.97 21.05
N SER A 3 -46.98 -52.97 20.21
CA SER A 3 -45.69 -52.73 19.55
C SER A 3 -44.80 -51.89 20.49
N ARG A 4 -43.50 -52.18 20.58
CA ARG A 4 -42.52 -51.35 21.31
C ARG A 4 -41.36 -50.99 20.38
N ILE A 5 -41.10 -49.69 20.38
CA ILE A 5 -40.31 -48.82 19.50
C ILE A 5 -38.79 -49.04 19.69
N PRO A 6 -37.94 -48.83 18.66
CA PRO A 6 -36.48 -49.00 18.77
C PRO A 6 -35.80 -47.83 19.50
N ALA A 7 -34.74 -48.15 20.25
CA ALA A 7 -33.90 -47.20 20.98
C ALA A 7 -33.04 -46.35 20.01
N PHE A 8 -33.08 -45.04 20.22
CA PHE A 8 -32.40 -44.02 19.43
C PHE A 8 -30.88 -44.04 19.64
N ALA A 9 -30.15 -43.89 18.53
CA ALA A 9 -28.71 -43.67 18.49
C ALA A 9 -28.33 -42.33 19.14
N ALA A 10 -27.33 -42.34 20.03
CA ALA A 10 -26.76 -41.14 20.62
C ALA A 10 -25.79 -40.46 19.65
N ILE A 11 -26.11 -39.24 19.23
CA ILE A 11 -25.24 -38.37 18.42
C ILE A 11 -24.40 -37.53 19.39
N VAL A 12 -23.09 -37.72 19.38
CA VAL A 12 -22.13 -36.88 20.09
C VAL A 12 -21.86 -35.64 19.25
N PHE A 13 -22.39 -34.50 19.64
CA PHE A 13 -22.04 -33.20 19.02
C PHE A 13 -20.69 -32.74 19.57
N ALA A 14 -19.66 -32.73 18.71
CA ALA A 14 -18.41 -32.04 19.00
C ALA A 14 -18.68 -30.52 19.06
N VAL A 15 -18.43 -29.91 20.22
CA VAL A 15 -18.50 -28.47 20.39
C VAL A 15 -17.33 -27.86 19.62
N VAL A 16 -17.61 -27.27 18.46
CA VAL A 16 -16.64 -26.44 17.73
C VAL A 16 -16.37 -25.22 18.61
N GLY A 17 -15.18 -25.14 19.20
CA GLY A 17 -14.72 -23.99 19.96
C GLY A 17 -14.60 -22.78 19.03
N ILE A 18 -15.51 -21.82 19.18
CA ILE A 18 -15.41 -20.51 18.54
C ILE A 18 -14.39 -19.73 19.38
N ALA A 19 -13.16 -19.61 18.90
CA ALA A 19 -12.20 -18.71 19.52
C ALA A 19 -12.76 -17.28 19.43
N PRO A 20 -12.78 -16.50 20.53
CA PRO A 20 -13.23 -15.12 20.45
C PRO A 20 -12.28 -14.34 19.54
N LEU A 21 -12.85 -13.57 18.63
CA LEU A 21 -12.14 -12.56 17.86
C LEU A 21 -11.65 -11.50 18.85
N SER A 22 -10.42 -11.64 19.35
CA SER A 22 -9.81 -10.67 20.27
C SER A 22 -9.72 -9.31 19.56
N ALA A 23 -10.65 -8.40 19.89
CA ALA A 23 -10.72 -7.04 19.37
C ALA A 23 -9.71 -6.08 20.04
N ASP A 24 -8.65 -6.63 20.67
CA ASP A 24 -7.72 -5.91 21.54
C ASP A 24 -6.26 -6.09 21.08
N GLN A 25 -6.05 -6.22 19.76
CA GLN A 25 -4.70 -6.11 19.18
C GLN A 25 -4.34 -4.62 19.21
N PRO A 26 -3.32 -4.18 19.97
CA PRO A 26 -2.91 -2.79 19.97
C PRO A 26 -2.58 -2.41 18.53
N MET A 27 -3.20 -1.35 18.06
CA MET A 27 -3.40 -1.10 16.64
C MET A 27 -2.07 -0.72 15.98
N GLU A 28 -1.33 -1.72 15.48
CA GLU A 28 -0.16 -1.51 14.65
C GLU A 28 -0.55 -0.55 13.51
N ARG A 29 0.18 0.55 13.40
CA ARG A 29 -0.09 1.59 12.40
C ARG A 29 0.94 1.49 11.31
N GLY A 30 0.49 1.42 10.06
CA GLY A 30 1.37 1.54 8.91
C GLY A 30 1.99 2.94 8.79
N PRO A 31 3.01 3.11 7.93
CA PRO A 31 3.61 4.42 7.68
C PRO A 31 2.58 5.39 7.10
N VAL A 32 2.69 6.67 7.44
CA VAL A 32 1.78 7.72 6.97
C VAL A 32 2.55 8.73 6.12
N LEU A 33 2.10 8.98 4.89
CA LEU A 33 2.71 9.98 4.02
C LEU A 33 2.47 11.39 4.58
N VAL A 34 3.55 12.10 4.93
CA VAL A 34 3.51 13.47 5.42
C VAL A 34 3.56 14.46 4.27
N SER A 35 4.50 14.27 3.34
CA SER A 35 4.66 15.16 2.19
C SER A 35 5.30 14.46 0.99
N PHE A 36 5.04 15.02 -0.20
CA PHE A 36 5.72 14.64 -1.42
C PHE A 36 6.03 15.86 -2.29
N ASP A 37 7.29 16.29 -2.26
CA ASP A 37 7.77 17.49 -2.97
C ASP A 37 8.41 17.17 -4.34
N GLY A 38 8.35 15.90 -4.76
CA GLY A 38 9.02 15.39 -5.96
C GLY A 38 8.11 15.22 -7.18
N GLY A 39 6.93 15.82 -7.18
CA GLY A 39 5.91 15.51 -8.17
C GLY A 39 6.25 15.92 -9.59
N HIS A 40 6.82 17.11 -9.76
CA HIS A 40 7.31 17.57 -11.05
C HIS A 40 8.41 16.67 -11.61
N GLN A 41 9.34 16.22 -10.75
CA GLN A 41 10.42 15.31 -11.15
C GLN A 41 9.86 13.96 -11.58
N LEU A 42 8.88 13.43 -10.85
CA LEU A 42 8.22 12.19 -11.21
C LEU A 42 7.45 12.30 -12.53
N ALA A 43 6.68 13.38 -12.72
CA ALA A 43 5.95 13.63 -13.96
C ALA A 43 6.90 13.76 -15.17
N ARG A 44 8.04 14.43 -15.00
CA ARG A 44 9.08 14.52 -16.05
C ARG A 44 9.64 13.14 -16.42
N GLU A 45 9.90 12.27 -15.44
CA GLU A 45 10.35 10.90 -15.73
C GLU A 45 9.24 10.08 -16.39
N ALA A 46 7.99 10.19 -15.95
CA ALA A 46 6.85 9.53 -16.58
C ALA A 46 6.63 9.97 -18.04
N SER A 47 6.75 11.28 -18.32
CA SER A 47 6.67 11.86 -19.67
C SER A 47 7.73 11.28 -20.60
N ARG A 48 9.00 11.24 -20.17
CA ARG A 48 10.11 10.64 -20.93
C ARG A 48 9.88 9.18 -21.31
N GLN A 49 9.04 8.48 -20.55
CA GLN A 49 8.72 7.07 -20.72
C GLN A 49 7.34 6.86 -21.37
N ARG A 50 6.63 7.94 -21.73
CA ARG A 50 5.27 7.94 -22.31
C ARG A 50 4.23 7.27 -21.42
N LEU A 51 4.29 7.56 -20.11
CA LEU A 51 3.43 6.97 -19.07
C LEU A 51 2.40 7.95 -18.49
N LEU A 52 2.29 9.18 -19.01
CA LEU A 52 1.37 10.19 -18.44
C LEU A 52 -0.11 9.80 -18.52
N SER A 53 -0.49 8.91 -19.44
CA SER A 53 -1.87 8.40 -19.54
C SER A 53 -2.11 7.15 -18.67
N GLN A 54 -1.19 6.80 -17.78
CA GLN A 54 -1.21 5.57 -17.00
C GLN A 54 -1.27 5.89 -15.50
N ILE A 55 -1.81 4.95 -14.72
CA ILE A 55 -1.75 5.00 -13.25
C ILE A 55 -0.50 4.24 -12.79
N LEU A 56 0.38 4.92 -12.07
CA LEU A 56 1.58 4.33 -11.49
C LEU A 56 1.30 3.80 -10.09
N HIS A 57 1.17 2.48 -9.97
CA HIS A 57 1.09 1.79 -8.69
C HIS A 57 2.49 1.42 -8.17
N TYR A 58 2.73 1.69 -6.88
CA TYR A 58 4.02 1.45 -6.24
C TYR A 58 3.87 1.00 -4.78
N ALA A 59 4.92 0.35 -4.29
CA ALA A 59 5.14 0.02 -2.88
C ALA A 59 6.50 0.55 -2.44
N LEU A 60 6.55 1.21 -1.28
CA LEU A 60 7.76 1.71 -0.66
C LEU A 60 8.04 0.98 0.64
N THR A 61 9.31 0.65 0.88
CA THR A 61 9.79 0.24 2.21
C THR A 61 10.24 1.48 2.94
N ILE A 62 9.64 1.75 4.10
CA ILE A 62 9.93 2.88 4.96
C ILE A 62 10.69 2.35 6.17
N ASP A 63 11.82 2.98 6.51
CA ASP A 63 12.57 2.63 7.72
C ASP A 63 11.93 3.23 8.99
N ALA A 64 12.49 2.90 10.16
CA ALA A 64 12.00 3.40 11.44
C ALA A 64 12.18 4.93 11.62
N ASP A 65 12.97 5.59 10.77
CA ASP A 65 13.13 7.05 10.76
C ASP A 65 12.11 7.74 9.83
N GLY A 66 11.23 6.98 9.17
CA GLY A 66 10.24 7.52 8.23
C GLY A 66 10.83 7.82 6.84
N LYS A 67 11.99 7.26 6.50
CA LYS A 67 12.63 7.45 5.21
C LYS A 67 12.33 6.28 4.26
N PRO A 68 11.93 6.54 3.01
CA PRO A 68 11.83 5.50 2.00
C PRO A 68 13.22 4.98 1.62
N ILE A 69 13.42 3.67 1.80
CA ILE A 69 14.68 2.97 1.48
C ILE A 69 14.52 1.92 0.38
N GLY A 70 13.28 1.56 0.04
CA GLY A 70 12.95 0.61 -1.04
C GLY A 70 11.79 1.10 -1.89
N CYS A 71 11.80 0.77 -3.19
CA CYS A 71 10.72 1.08 -4.11
C CYS A 71 10.51 -0.08 -5.09
N ALA A 72 9.26 -0.51 -5.22
CA ALA A 72 8.82 -1.48 -6.20
C ALA A 72 7.61 -0.93 -6.95
N LEU A 73 7.61 -1.08 -8.27
CA LEU A 73 6.47 -0.73 -9.11
C LEU A 73 5.66 -1.99 -9.39
N SER A 74 4.33 -1.89 -9.37
CA SER A 74 3.47 -3.05 -9.62
C SER A 74 3.58 -3.52 -11.08
N TYR A 75 3.80 -2.58 -12.01
CA TYR A 75 4.06 -2.90 -13.41
C TYR A 75 5.53 -3.29 -13.61
N LYS A 76 5.76 -4.43 -14.26
CA LYS A 76 7.10 -4.85 -14.69
C LYS A 76 7.48 -4.15 -15.98
N PHE A 77 8.42 -3.23 -15.93
CA PHE A 77 8.86 -2.54 -17.14
C PHE A 77 9.87 -3.38 -17.90
N ARG A 78 9.81 -3.32 -19.24
CA ARG A 78 10.78 -4.02 -20.10
C ARG A 78 12.23 -3.60 -19.82
N ARG A 79 12.45 -2.35 -19.39
CA ARG A 79 13.77 -1.81 -19.06
C ARG A 79 13.83 -1.47 -17.59
N LYS A 80 14.82 -2.04 -16.89
CA LYS A 80 15.10 -1.69 -15.48
C LYS A 80 15.39 -0.19 -15.27
N ALA A 81 15.94 0.46 -16.28
CA ALA A 81 16.20 1.90 -16.26
C ALA A 81 14.92 2.73 -16.07
N THR A 82 13.78 2.27 -16.60
CA THR A 82 12.47 2.93 -16.43
C THR A 82 12.01 2.85 -14.97
N GLU A 83 12.12 1.66 -14.36
CA GLU A 83 11.81 1.47 -12.92
C GLU A 83 12.68 2.37 -12.04
N ILE A 84 14.00 2.38 -12.28
CA ILE A 84 14.94 3.21 -11.52
C ILE A 84 14.60 4.70 -11.66
N ALA A 85 14.26 5.15 -12.87
CA ALA A 85 13.93 6.55 -13.12
C ALA A 85 12.65 6.97 -12.37
N LEU A 86 11.61 6.14 -12.38
CA LEU A 86 10.35 6.42 -11.69
C LEU A 86 10.46 6.30 -10.16
N CYS A 87 11.24 5.34 -9.66
CA CYS A 87 11.44 5.17 -8.22
C CYS A 87 12.29 6.29 -7.60
N ARG A 88 13.23 6.89 -8.35
CA ARG A 88 14.17 7.86 -7.79
C ARG A 88 13.48 9.09 -7.16
N PRO A 89 12.48 9.75 -7.79
CA PRO A 89 11.74 10.84 -7.14
C PRO A 89 10.96 10.40 -5.90
N LEU A 90 10.34 9.22 -5.92
CA LEU A 90 9.58 8.68 -4.78
C LEU A 90 10.49 8.50 -3.56
N LEU A 91 11.64 7.86 -3.76
CA LEU A 91 12.61 7.62 -2.69
C LEU A 91 13.23 8.92 -2.14
N LYS A 92 13.46 9.90 -3.01
CA LYS A 92 14.18 11.12 -2.63
C LYS A 92 13.29 12.13 -1.91
N TYR A 93 12.05 12.29 -2.36
CA TYR A 93 11.22 13.45 -1.99
C TYR A 93 9.96 13.12 -1.20
N MET A 94 9.67 11.85 -0.91
CA MET A 94 8.60 11.50 0.01
C MET A 94 9.08 11.45 1.45
N ARG A 95 8.25 11.95 2.36
CA ARG A 95 8.50 11.92 3.81
C ARG A 95 7.35 11.24 4.51
N PHE A 96 7.67 10.40 5.48
CA PHE A 96 6.69 9.61 6.20
C PHE A 96 6.85 9.77 7.71
N GLU A 97 5.74 9.62 8.42
CA GLU A 97 5.79 9.09 9.77
C GLU A 97 6.00 7.57 9.66
N PRO A 98 6.94 6.98 10.43
CA PRO A 98 7.20 5.55 10.37
C PRO A 98 6.00 4.74 10.86
N ALA A 99 6.01 3.44 10.55
CA ALA A 99 5.05 2.53 11.17
C ALA A 99 5.29 2.46 12.68
N ARG A 100 4.25 2.11 13.44
CA ARG A 100 4.35 1.91 14.88
C ARG A 100 3.80 0.55 15.27
N ASP A 101 4.54 -0.15 16.13
CA ASP A 101 4.11 -1.39 16.74
C ASP A 101 3.05 -1.16 17.83
N ALA A 102 2.64 -2.25 18.48
CA ALA A 102 1.68 -2.25 19.57
C ALA A 102 2.08 -1.37 20.77
N ASP A 103 3.39 -1.25 21.02
CA ASP A 103 3.96 -0.47 22.13
C ASP A 103 4.22 0.99 21.72
N GLY A 104 3.94 1.35 20.47
CA GLY A 104 4.13 2.68 19.90
C GLY A 104 5.55 2.95 19.42
N ASN A 105 6.45 1.96 19.41
CA ASN A 105 7.81 2.11 18.91
C ASN A 105 7.81 2.25 17.40
N ALA A 106 8.71 3.07 16.87
CA ALA A 106 8.88 3.21 15.43
C ALA A 106 9.53 1.94 14.84
N VAL A 107 8.90 1.37 13.82
CA VAL A 107 9.35 0.16 13.15
C VAL A 107 9.34 0.35 11.62
N PRO A 108 10.16 -0.40 10.87
CA PRO A 108 10.06 -0.41 9.42
C PRO A 108 8.67 -0.87 8.95
N GLY A 109 8.19 -0.30 7.85
CA GLY A 109 6.87 -0.62 7.31
C GLY A 109 6.82 -0.54 5.79
N THR A 110 5.69 -0.96 5.23
CA THR A 110 5.43 -0.84 3.79
C THR A 110 4.29 0.15 3.55
N PHE A 111 4.49 1.05 2.60
CA PHE A 111 3.47 1.98 2.14
C PHE A 111 3.14 1.69 0.67
N THR A 112 1.87 1.55 0.33
CA THR A 112 1.42 1.38 -1.06
C THR A 112 0.67 2.62 -1.53
N GLY A 113 0.86 2.97 -2.80
CA GLY A 113 0.23 4.14 -3.38
C GLY A 113 0.00 4.00 -4.88
N ALA A 114 -0.81 4.92 -5.40
CA ALA A 114 -1.06 5.06 -6.83
C ALA A 114 -0.97 6.54 -7.20
N ILE A 115 -0.42 6.81 -8.38
CA ILE A 115 -0.39 8.15 -8.96
C ILE A 115 -1.05 8.08 -10.33
N ASP A 116 -2.20 8.75 -10.44
CA ASP A 116 -2.81 9.07 -11.72
C ASP A 116 -2.22 10.38 -12.22
N PHE A 117 -1.38 10.32 -13.25
CA PHE A 117 -0.73 11.52 -13.78
C PHE A 117 -1.70 12.47 -14.48
N ASP A 118 -2.77 11.97 -15.09
CA ASP A 118 -3.76 12.81 -15.78
C ASP A 118 -4.56 13.63 -14.77
N MET A 119 -5.05 12.96 -13.71
CA MET A 119 -5.75 13.62 -12.60
C MET A 119 -4.82 14.59 -11.87
N TRP A 120 -3.57 14.19 -11.63
CA TRP A 120 -2.62 14.98 -10.84
C TRP A 120 -2.13 16.24 -11.57
N MET A 121 -1.90 16.15 -12.88
CA MET A 121 -1.55 17.31 -13.71
C MET A 121 -2.71 18.31 -13.79
N THR A 122 -3.95 17.81 -13.81
CA THR A 122 -5.17 18.63 -13.88
C THR A 122 -5.48 19.32 -12.54
N GLN A 123 -5.34 18.64 -11.41
CA GLN A 123 -5.62 19.23 -10.08
C GLN A 123 -4.57 20.22 -9.58
N ARG A 124 -3.34 20.18 -10.11
CA ARG A 124 -2.22 21.01 -9.63
C ARG A 124 -1.65 21.99 -10.66
N GLY A 125 -2.29 22.14 -11.83
CA GLY A 125 -1.95 23.19 -12.80
C GLY A 125 -0.57 23.07 -13.44
N TYR A 126 -0.06 21.84 -13.64
CA TYR A 126 1.31 21.60 -14.12
C TYR A 126 1.48 21.63 -15.66
N LEU A 127 0.42 21.88 -16.43
CA LEU A 127 0.56 22.35 -17.81
C LEU A 127 0.47 23.87 -17.78
N GLU A 128 1.62 24.55 -17.93
CA GLU A 128 1.58 25.97 -18.25
C GLU A 128 0.98 26.14 -19.66
N PRO A 129 0.18 27.19 -19.92
CA PRO A 129 -0.47 27.41 -21.21
C PRO A 129 0.47 27.45 -22.42
N GLU A 130 1.77 27.64 -22.20
CA GLU A 130 2.81 27.75 -23.23
C GLU A 130 3.20 26.39 -23.85
N ASP A 131 2.77 25.27 -23.26
CA ASP A 131 3.03 23.91 -23.77
C ASP A 131 1.91 23.34 -24.69
N ARG A 132 1.01 24.19 -25.21
CA ARG A 132 -0.02 23.82 -26.20
C ARG A 132 0.41 24.07 -27.64
#